data_AF-A0A0G0NLN7-F1
#
_entry.id   AF-A0A0G0NLN7-F1
#
_cell.length_a   1.000
_cell.length_b   1.000
_cell.length_c   1.000
_cell.angle_alpha   90.00
_cell.angle_beta   90.00
_cell.angle_gamma   90.00
#
_symmetry.space_group_name_H-M   'P 1'
#
loop_
_entity.id
_entity.type
_entity.pdbx_description
1 polymer ?
#
loop_
_entity_poly.entity_id
_entity_poly.type
_entity_poly.pdbx_seq_one_letter_code
_entity_poly.pdbx_strand_id
1 'polypeptide(L)'
;MRKVFIASFLLTFFTFLFALTSYAASPNTQRGISPEVLERKQRLIEQMRLEKQQRILQKQEQRLDLREKERATRSAKLEEVRKVNIKRFYENMNKKYLAMIERLEKLISRIELRIAAIEEEDNINLTNSKTQLAKAKVILEEAKASMTAVNNTIDQTLDSTDPKSTFAVIRESLTDIKKNLVEVHRILVKIIGEIKGLRVGNYKDLSPTSVPVTVTVTPTPSSTITLTPTVTPTEIPVI
;
A
#
# COMPACT_ATOMS: atom_id res chain seq x y z
N MET A 1 -1.34 31.97 -37.22
CA MET A 1 -1.97 33.28 -37.51
C MET A 1 -2.10 34.16 -36.24
N ARG A 2 -1.00 34.50 -35.56
CA ARG A 2 -1.02 35.44 -34.41
C ARG A 2 0.01 36.57 -34.50
N LYS A 3 0.91 36.53 -35.50
CA LYS A 3 1.96 37.53 -35.71
C LYS A 3 1.57 38.68 -36.66
N VAL A 4 0.47 38.52 -37.42
CA VAL A 4 -0.02 39.54 -38.37
C VAL A 4 -0.91 40.58 -37.69
N PHE A 5 -1.53 40.25 -36.55
CA PHE A 5 -2.39 41.18 -35.80
C PHE A 5 -1.62 42.22 -34.95
N ILE A 6 -0.34 41.98 -34.64
CA ILE A 6 0.46 42.89 -33.80
C ILE A 6 1.06 44.04 -34.62
N ALA A 7 1.30 43.83 -35.92
CA ALA A 7 1.86 44.85 -36.80
C ALA A 7 0.85 45.93 -37.23
N SER A 8 -0.46 45.63 -37.22
CA SER A 8 -1.52 46.60 -37.60
C SER A 8 -1.88 47.57 -36.47
N PHE A 9 -1.64 47.20 -35.21
CA PHE A 9 -1.99 48.03 -34.05
C PHE A 9 -0.91 49.07 -33.69
N LEU A 10 0.32 48.88 -34.16
CA LEU A 10 1.44 49.81 -33.94
C LEU A 10 1.49 50.95 -34.98
N LEU A 11 0.82 50.80 -36.13
CA LEU A 11 0.82 51.82 -37.19
C LEU A 11 -0.29 52.87 -37.03
N THR A 12 -1.38 52.54 -36.33
CA THR A 12 -2.52 53.46 -36.10
C THR A 12 -2.39 54.31 -34.83
N PHE A 13 -1.51 53.94 -33.90
CA PHE A 13 -1.25 54.72 -32.68
C PHE A 13 -0.26 55.88 -32.92
N PHE A 14 0.52 55.82 -34.00
CA PHE A 14 1.53 56.83 -34.31
C PHE A 14 0.96 58.08 -35.02
N THR A 15 -0.24 57.99 -35.59
CA THR A 15 -0.89 59.13 -36.28
C THR A 15 -1.82 59.95 -35.39
N PHE A 16 -2.03 59.56 -34.12
CA PHE A 16 -2.84 60.32 -33.17
C PHE A 16 -2.02 61.26 -32.27
N LEU A 17 -0.69 61.24 -32.37
CA LEU A 17 0.20 62.08 -31.56
C LEU A 17 0.55 63.44 -32.20
N PHE A 18 0.04 63.78 -33.38
CA PHE A 18 0.43 64.99 -34.13
C PHE A 18 -0.67 66.03 -34.34
N ALA A 19 -1.77 65.95 -33.61
CA ALA A 19 -2.83 66.96 -33.66
C ALA A 19 -3.25 67.37 -32.24
N LEU A 20 -2.39 68.12 -31.56
CA LEU A 20 -2.73 69.02 -30.45
C LEU A 20 -1.60 70.04 -30.27
N THR A 21 -1.48 70.92 -31.26
CA THR A 21 -0.89 72.24 -31.06
C THR A 21 -1.85 73.09 -30.22
N SER A 22 -1.26 73.83 -29.28
CA SER A 22 -1.78 75.09 -28.73
C SER A 22 -2.78 75.01 -27.57
N TYR A 23 -2.27 74.89 -26.35
CA TYR A 23 -2.89 75.54 -25.20
C TYR A 23 -1.84 76.24 -24.32
N ALA A 24 -1.91 77.57 -24.38
CA ALA A 24 -1.51 78.58 -23.39
C ALA A 24 -0.31 78.27 -22.46
N ALA A 25 0.83 78.90 -22.78
CA ALA A 25 1.81 79.27 -21.78
C ALA A 25 1.16 80.23 -20.75
N SER A 26 0.88 79.71 -19.56
CA SER A 26 0.52 80.52 -18.40
C SER A 26 1.78 81.29 -17.93
N PRO A 27 1.69 82.60 -17.63
CA PRO A 27 2.83 83.34 -17.10
C PRO A 27 3.19 82.78 -15.73
N ASN A 28 4.37 82.20 -15.69
CA ASN A 28 5.07 81.65 -14.55
C ASN A 28 5.20 82.71 -13.45
N THR A 29 4.30 82.65 -12.46
CA THR A 29 4.47 83.38 -11.20
C THR A 29 5.64 82.73 -10.45
N GLN A 30 6.85 83.24 -10.67
CA GLN A 30 7.99 83.01 -9.77
C GLN A 30 7.71 83.74 -8.45
N ARG A 31 6.86 83.15 -7.59
CA ARG A 31 6.98 83.36 -6.16
C ARG A 31 8.27 82.68 -5.74
N GLY A 32 9.28 83.47 -5.38
CA GLY A 32 10.50 82.96 -4.77
C GLY A 32 10.12 82.06 -3.59
N ILE A 33 10.27 80.75 -3.76
CA ILE A 33 10.12 79.80 -2.66
C ILE A 33 11.26 80.15 -1.71
N SER A 34 10.92 80.64 -0.52
CA SER A 34 11.90 80.90 0.54
C SER A 34 12.79 79.67 0.73
N PRO A 35 14.13 79.83 0.86
CA PRO A 35 15.06 78.71 1.03
C PRO A 35 14.65 77.75 2.16
N GLU A 36 14.00 78.27 3.20
CA GLU A 36 13.44 77.49 4.33
C GLU A 36 12.36 76.47 3.90
N VAL A 37 11.50 76.84 2.95
CA VAL A 37 10.42 75.96 2.45
C VAL A 37 10.98 74.83 1.60
N LEU A 38 12.06 75.09 0.86
CA LEU A 38 12.75 74.07 0.07
C LEU A 38 13.45 73.04 0.96
N GLU A 39 14.15 73.50 2.01
CA GLU A 39 14.78 72.62 2.99
C GLU A 39 13.74 71.75 3.72
N ARG A 40 12.63 72.34 4.16
CA ARG A 40 11.54 71.58 4.80
C ARG A 40 11.00 70.48 3.88
N LYS A 41 10.83 70.77 2.58
CA LYS A 41 10.39 69.78 1.59
C LYS A 41 11.40 68.65 1.40
N GLN A 42 12.71 68.95 1.39
CA GLN A 42 13.77 67.95 1.28
C GLN A 42 13.78 67.02 2.51
N ARG A 43 13.71 67.57 3.73
CA ARG A 43 13.64 66.78 4.97
C ARG A 43 12.42 65.85 4.98
N LEU A 44 11.26 66.32 4.53
CA LEU A 44 10.05 65.50 4.41
C LEU A 44 10.23 64.35 3.40
N ILE A 45 10.88 64.62 2.25
CA ILE A 45 11.16 63.58 1.25
C ILE A 45 12.11 62.52 1.83
N GLU A 46 13.13 62.92 2.58
CA GLU A 46 14.05 62.01 3.24
C GLU A 46 13.35 61.17 4.30
N GLN A 47 12.52 61.77 5.15
CA GLN A 47 11.71 61.05 6.13
C GLN A 47 10.79 60.03 5.46
N MET A 48 10.09 60.42 4.39
CA MET A 48 9.25 59.49 3.63
C MET A 48 10.05 58.34 2.99
N ARG A 49 11.28 58.61 2.52
CA ARG A 49 12.17 57.57 1.97
C ARG A 49 12.60 56.59 3.06
N LEU A 50 13.00 57.09 4.23
CA LEU A 50 13.39 56.27 5.38
C LEU A 50 12.23 55.42 5.89
N GLU A 51 11.05 56.01 6.07
CA GLU A 51 9.85 55.25 6.44
C GLU A 51 9.50 54.17 5.41
N LYS A 52 9.59 54.49 4.11
CA LYS A 52 9.32 53.52 3.05
C LYS A 52 10.33 52.36 3.10
N GLN A 53 11.61 52.65 3.32
CA GLN A 53 12.66 51.63 3.48
C GLN A 53 12.39 50.76 4.71
N GLN A 54 12.08 51.36 5.86
CA GLN A 54 11.73 50.63 7.08
C GLN A 54 10.50 49.73 6.87
N ARG A 55 9.44 50.22 6.21
CA ARG A 55 8.26 49.41 5.88
C ARG A 55 8.58 48.26 4.93
N ILE A 56 9.52 48.44 3.99
CA ILE A 56 9.96 47.37 3.10
C ILE A 56 10.73 46.29 3.89
N LEU A 57 11.66 46.70 4.75
CA LEU A 57 12.44 45.78 5.59
C LEU A 57 11.53 45.00 6.54
N GLN A 58 10.63 45.67 7.26
CA GLN A 58 9.65 45.03 8.13
C GLN A 58 8.76 44.03 7.37
N LYS A 59 8.31 44.37 6.16
CA LYS A 59 7.54 43.44 5.31
C LYS A 59 8.37 42.24 4.86
N GLN A 60 9.67 42.41 4.63
CA GLN A 60 10.55 41.30 4.27
C GLN A 60 10.75 40.37 5.47
N GLU A 61 11.05 40.90 6.65
CA GLU A 61 11.18 40.15 7.89
C GLU A 61 9.91 39.37 8.21
N GLN A 62 8.74 40.03 8.19
CA GLN A 62 7.44 39.36 8.40
C GLN A 62 7.19 38.23 7.41
N ARG A 63 7.59 38.39 6.14
CA ARG A 63 7.46 37.34 5.12
C ARG A 63 8.40 36.17 5.37
N LEU A 64 9.61 36.42 5.87
CA LEU A 64 10.56 35.37 6.24
C LEU A 64 10.04 34.60 7.45
N ASP A 65 9.61 35.27 8.50
CA ASP A 65 9.03 34.65 9.70
C ASP A 65 7.81 33.80 9.37
N LEU A 66 6.90 34.31 8.52
CA LEU A 66 5.73 33.55 8.07
C LEU A 66 6.14 32.29 7.29
N ARG A 67 7.12 32.40 6.38
CA ARG A 67 7.62 31.25 5.62
C ARG A 67 8.29 30.22 6.51
N GLU A 68 9.04 30.64 7.52
CA GLU A 68 9.68 29.73 8.47
C GLU A 68 8.65 29.00 9.33
N LYS A 69 7.63 29.71 9.85
CA LYS A 69 6.51 29.10 10.58
C LYS A 69 5.72 28.13 9.69
N GLU A 70 5.46 28.49 8.44
CA GLU A 70 4.81 27.58 7.48
C GLU A 70 5.66 26.35 7.18
N ARG A 71 6.98 26.50 7.04
CA ARG A 71 7.89 25.36 6.79
C ARG A 71 7.90 24.42 7.98
N ALA A 72 8.03 24.94 9.20
CA ALA A 72 8.04 24.14 10.43
C ALA A 72 6.72 23.39 10.65
N THR A 73 5.58 24.05 10.41
CA THR A 73 4.26 23.41 10.52
C THR A 73 4.04 22.35 9.44
N ARG A 74 4.49 22.60 8.20
CA ARG A 74 4.42 21.60 7.12
C ARG A 74 5.32 20.40 7.42
N SER A 75 6.55 20.61 7.89
CA SER A 75 7.45 19.50 8.23
C SER A 75 6.91 18.65 9.37
N ALA A 76 6.35 19.25 10.42
CA ALA A 76 5.72 18.53 11.53
C ALA A 76 4.54 17.68 11.04
N LYS A 77 3.63 18.26 10.25
CA LYS A 77 2.49 17.52 9.66
C LYS A 77 2.95 16.34 8.79
N LEU A 78 4.00 16.54 7.99
CA LEU A 78 4.55 15.47 7.15
C LEU A 78 5.16 14.33 7.96
N GLU A 79 5.77 14.65 9.11
CA GLU A 79 6.31 13.64 10.02
C GLU A 79 5.20 12.81 10.67
N GLU A 80 4.15 13.45 11.18
CA GLU A 80 2.98 12.76 11.75
C GLU A 80 2.31 11.84 10.72
N VAL A 81 2.04 12.35 9.51
CA VAL A 81 1.47 11.56 8.42
C VAL A 81 2.35 10.36 8.09
N ARG A 82 3.68 10.52 8.14
CA ARG A 82 4.63 9.42 7.91
C ARG A 82 4.52 8.36 8.99
N LYS A 83 4.50 8.73 10.27
CA LYS A 83 4.33 7.79 11.39
C LYS A 83 3.01 7.01 11.26
N VAL A 84 1.91 7.69 10.93
CA VAL A 84 0.60 7.06 10.69
C VAL A 84 0.67 6.06 9.53
N ASN A 85 1.31 6.43 8.42
CA ASN A 85 1.44 5.55 7.26
C ASN A 85 2.29 4.31 7.55
N ILE A 86 3.41 4.49 8.27
CA ILE A 86 4.28 3.39 8.71
C ILE A 86 3.51 2.42 9.61
N LYS A 87 2.85 2.95 10.65
CA LYS A 87 2.03 2.14 11.57
C LYS A 87 0.96 1.36 10.84
N ARG A 88 0.18 2.02 9.98
CA ARG A 88 -0.87 1.39 9.18
C ARG A 88 -0.31 0.31 8.25
N PHE A 89 0.81 0.56 7.59
CA PHE A 89 1.44 -0.44 6.73
C PHE A 89 1.83 -1.68 7.54
N TYR A 90 2.50 -1.49 8.66
CA TYR A 90 2.97 -2.56 9.51
C TYR A 90 1.81 -3.38 10.09
N GLU A 91 0.77 -2.74 10.64
CA GLU A 91 -0.42 -3.43 11.16
C GLU A 91 -1.08 -4.33 10.10
N ASN A 92 -1.18 -3.83 8.86
CA ASN A 92 -1.71 -4.60 7.74
C ASN A 92 -0.84 -5.81 7.40
N MET A 93 0.50 -5.68 7.45
CA MET A 93 1.41 -6.79 7.19
C MET A 93 1.38 -7.81 8.33
N ASN A 94 1.44 -7.34 9.58
CA ASN A 94 1.37 -8.17 10.77
C ASN A 94 0.10 -9.04 10.75
N LYS A 95 -1.07 -8.42 10.54
CA LYS A 95 -2.36 -9.14 10.44
C LYS A 95 -2.34 -10.21 9.34
N LYS A 96 -1.78 -9.90 8.16
CA LYS A 96 -1.71 -10.84 7.03
C LYS A 96 -0.78 -12.02 7.32
N TYR A 97 0.38 -11.75 7.89
CA TYR A 97 1.37 -12.78 8.16
C TYR A 97 0.98 -13.67 9.35
N LEU A 98 0.37 -13.12 10.40
CA LEU A 98 -0.22 -13.93 11.48
C LEU A 98 -1.31 -14.87 10.95
N ALA A 99 -2.21 -14.37 10.10
CA ALA A 99 -3.22 -15.20 9.46
C ALA A 99 -2.60 -16.27 8.53
N MET A 100 -1.48 -15.97 7.89
CA MET A 100 -0.75 -16.94 7.06
C MET A 100 -0.09 -18.02 7.92
N ILE A 101 0.54 -17.66 9.03
CA ILE A 101 1.13 -18.58 10.00
C ILE A 101 0.06 -19.56 10.50
N GLU A 102 -1.09 -19.06 10.97
CA GLU A 102 -2.19 -19.89 11.47
C GLU A 102 -2.68 -20.90 10.40
N ARG A 103 -2.81 -20.44 9.14
CA ARG A 103 -3.21 -21.32 8.03
C ARG A 103 -2.18 -22.42 7.74
N LEU A 104 -0.88 -22.09 7.83
CA LEU A 104 0.20 -23.05 7.61
C LEU A 104 0.29 -24.05 8.76
N GLU A 105 0.08 -23.64 10.01
CA GLU A 105 -0.01 -24.55 11.16
C GLU A 105 -1.15 -25.55 10.98
N LYS A 106 -2.35 -25.08 10.66
CA LYS A 106 -3.50 -25.96 10.36
C LYS A 106 -3.22 -26.90 9.19
N LEU A 107 -2.45 -26.46 8.20
CA LEU A 107 -2.08 -27.32 7.09
C LEU A 107 -1.07 -28.39 7.52
N ILE A 108 -0.06 -28.02 8.32
CA ILE A 108 0.90 -28.95 8.92
C ILE A 108 0.17 -30.01 9.73
N SER A 109 -0.72 -29.64 10.66
CA SER A 109 -1.44 -30.60 11.49
C SER A 109 -2.28 -31.58 10.65
N ARG A 110 -2.91 -31.12 9.57
CA ARG A 110 -3.65 -32.01 8.67
C ARG A 110 -2.75 -32.97 7.91
N ILE A 111 -1.56 -32.51 7.48
CA ILE A 111 -0.57 -33.36 6.82
C ILE A 111 -0.03 -34.41 7.80
N GLU A 112 0.22 -34.05 9.06
CA GLU A 112 0.64 -34.98 10.10
C GLU A 112 -0.36 -36.10 10.32
N LEU A 113 -1.64 -35.73 10.50
CA LEU A 113 -2.73 -36.70 10.64
C LEU A 113 -2.83 -37.61 9.41
N ARG A 114 -2.62 -37.06 8.21
CA ARG A 114 -2.67 -37.86 6.98
C ARG A 114 -1.48 -38.79 6.84
N ILE A 115 -0.28 -38.37 7.23
CA ILE A 115 0.91 -39.23 7.25
C ILE A 115 0.69 -40.37 8.24
N ALA A 116 0.23 -40.09 9.46
CA ALA A 116 -0.04 -41.11 10.47
C ALA A 116 -1.06 -42.16 9.96
N ALA A 117 -2.17 -41.70 9.37
CA ALA A 117 -3.17 -42.61 8.81
C ALA A 117 -2.61 -43.51 7.69
N ILE A 118 -1.76 -42.98 6.80
CA ILE A 118 -1.16 -43.78 5.73
C ILE A 118 -0.15 -44.78 6.30
N GLU A 119 0.61 -44.44 7.34
CA GLU A 119 1.55 -45.38 7.96
C GLU A 119 0.86 -46.55 8.67
N GLU A 120 -0.37 -46.34 9.14
CA GLU A 120 -1.22 -47.40 9.72
C GLU A 120 -1.85 -48.29 8.64
N GLU A 121 -2.30 -47.70 7.52
CA GLU A 121 -3.01 -48.40 6.44
C GLU A 121 -2.08 -49.09 5.44
N ASP A 122 -1.00 -48.40 5.04
CA ASP A 122 -0.12 -48.77 3.94
C ASP A 122 1.34 -48.78 4.42
N ASN A 123 2.07 -49.87 4.20
CA ASN A 123 3.52 -49.96 4.46
C ASN A 123 4.36 -49.15 3.44
N ILE A 124 3.94 -47.92 3.13
CA ILE A 124 4.61 -47.00 2.22
C ILE A 124 5.65 -46.19 2.99
N ASN A 125 6.85 -46.08 2.41
CA ASN A 125 7.92 -45.27 2.98
C ASN A 125 7.63 -43.78 2.83
N LEU A 126 7.25 -43.11 3.92
CA LEU A 126 7.00 -41.66 3.99
C LEU A 126 8.16 -40.86 4.60
N THR A 127 9.37 -41.43 4.66
CA THR A 127 10.55 -40.79 5.27
C THR A 127 10.83 -39.41 4.68
N ASN A 128 10.78 -39.25 3.36
CA ASN A 128 11.02 -37.96 2.69
C ASN A 128 9.95 -36.92 3.09
N SER A 129 8.67 -37.29 3.08
CA SER A 129 7.56 -36.43 3.49
C SER A 129 7.73 -35.94 4.94
N LYS A 130 8.15 -36.83 5.85
CA LYS A 130 8.45 -36.49 7.26
C LYS A 130 9.62 -35.51 7.38
N THR A 131 10.71 -35.75 6.65
CA THR A 131 11.87 -34.84 6.63
C THR A 131 11.50 -33.46 6.09
N GLN A 132 10.76 -33.39 4.99
CA GLN A 132 10.28 -32.13 4.43
C GLN A 132 9.33 -31.41 5.39
N LEU A 133 8.46 -32.14 6.09
CA LEU A 133 7.54 -31.57 7.08
C LEU A 133 8.28 -30.98 8.28
N ALA A 134 9.30 -31.67 8.78
CA ALA A 134 10.17 -31.14 9.84
C ALA A 134 10.86 -29.85 9.39
N LYS A 135 11.39 -29.81 8.16
CA LYS A 135 11.98 -28.60 7.58
C LYS A 135 10.97 -27.45 7.50
N ALA A 136 9.75 -27.72 7.05
CA ALA A 136 8.69 -26.72 6.98
C ALA A 136 8.35 -26.12 8.36
N LYS A 137 8.32 -26.96 9.41
CA LYS A 137 8.12 -26.50 10.79
C LYS A 137 9.24 -25.58 11.27
N VAL A 138 10.50 -25.95 11.03
CA VAL A 138 11.65 -25.12 11.43
C VAL A 138 11.57 -23.73 10.79
N ILE A 139 11.34 -23.65 9.48
CA ILE A 139 11.23 -22.36 8.77
C ILE A 139 10.01 -21.56 9.27
N LEU A 140 8.92 -22.22 9.65
CA LEU A 140 7.75 -21.55 10.22
C LEU A 140 8.05 -20.95 11.60
N GLU A 141 8.78 -21.66 12.46
CA GLU A 141 9.22 -21.14 13.76
C GLU A 141 10.20 -19.97 13.61
N GLU A 142 11.12 -20.04 12.64
CA GLU A 142 12.00 -18.91 12.31
C GLU A 142 11.21 -17.69 11.84
N ALA A 143 10.16 -17.88 11.03
CA ALA A 143 9.28 -16.80 10.60
C ALA A 143 8.49 -16.18 11.77
N LYS A 144 8.03 -17.00 12.73
CA LYS A 144 7.38 -16.51 13.97
C LYS A 144 8.35 -15.72 14.83
N ALA A 145 9.56 -16.24 15.05
CA ALA A 145 10.59 -15.55 15.83
C ALA A 145 10.95 -14.20 15.21
N SER A 146 11.12 -14.16 13.88
CA SER A 146 11.36 -12.94 13.12
C SER A 146 10.20 -11.94 13.26
N MET A 147 8.96 -12.43 13.22
CA MET A 147 7.79 -11.58 13.45
C MET A 147 7.80 -10.96 14.86
N THR A 148 8.06 -11.76 15.89
CA THR A 148 8.16 -11.26 17.27
C THR A 148 9.26 -10.20 17.40
N ALA A 149 10.40 -10.40 16.75
CA ALA A 149 11.49 -9.42 16.73
C ALA A 149 11.06 -8.09 16.07
N VAL A 150 10.36 -8.15 14.93
CA VAL A 150 9.80 -6.95 14.29
C VAL A 150 8.77 -6.26 15.20
N ASN A 151 7.91 -7.03 15.85
CA ASN A 151 6.90 -6.48 16.77
C ASN A 151 7.52 -5.71 17.93
N ASN A 152 8.68 -6.14 18.42
CA ASN A 152 9.36 -5.47 19.53
C ASN A 152 10.11 -4.18 19.11
N THR A 153 10.34 -3.98 17.81
CA THR A 153 11.15 -2.86 17.29
C THR A 153 10.30 -1.76 16.63
N ILE A 154 9.01 -2.00 16.39
CA ILE A 154 8.15 -1.05 15.68
C ILE A 154 7.92 0.25 16.45
N ASP A 155 7.68 0.18 17.76
CA ASP A 155 7.42 1.37 18.58
C ASP A 155 8.67 2.26 18.63
N GLN A 156 9.85 1.65 18.83
CA GLN A 156 11.14 2.34 18.76
C GLN A 156 11.38 3.00 17.39
N THR A 157 10.90 2.37 16.31
CA THR A 157 11.01 2.89 14.96
C THR A 157 10.10 4.10 14.72
N LEU A 158 8.92 4.13 15.34
CA LEU A 158 7.98 5.26 15.26
C LEU A 158 8.46 6.47 16.07
N ASP A 159 9.19 6.24 17.16
CA ASP A 159 9.73 7.28 18.04
C ASP A 159 11.10 7.83 17.58
N SER A 160 11.72 7.21 16.59
CA SER A 160 12.99 7.65 16.00
C SER A 160 12.92 9.06 15.41
N THR A 161 14.04 9.78 15.44
CA THR A 161 14.23 11.09 14.79
C THR A 161 14.09 10.99 13.26
N ASP A 162 14.40 9.85 12.66
CA ASP A 162 14.11 9.55 11.26
C ASP A 162 13.37 8.21 11.12
N PRO A 163 12.03 8.21 11.26
CA PRO A 163 11.21 7.01 11.12
C PRO A 163 11.32 6.36 9.74
N LYS A 164 11.75 7.10 8.70
CA LYS A 164 11.81 6.59 7.34
C LYS A 164 12.98 5.61 7.17
N SER A 165 14.15 6.00 7.68
CA SER A 165 15.37 5.21 7.57
C SER A 165 15.27 3.95 8.43
N THR A 166 14.85 4.08 9.69
CA THR A 166 14.67 2.94 10.60
C THR A 166 13.62 1.95 10.09
N PHE A 167 12.54 2.45 9.48
CA PHE A 167 11.52 1.60 8.89
C PHE A 167 11.98 0.81 7.65
N ALA A 168 13.04 1.23 6.96
CA ALA A 168 13.59 0.47 5.84
C ALA A 168 14.08 -0.91 6.29
N VAL A 169 14.69 -0.98 7.49
CA VAL A 169 15.16 -2.24 8.10
C VAL A 169 13.97 -3.15 8.42
N ILE A 170 12.91 -2.60 9.05
CA ILE A 170 11.67 -3.35 9.31
C ILE A 170 11.07 -3.92 8.02
N ARG A 171 11.09 -3.13 6.94
CA ARG A 171 10.55 -3.56 5.64
C ARG A 171 11.35 -4.72 5.04
N GLU A 172 12.66 -4.72 5.22
CA GLU A 172 13.52 -5.83 4.81
C GLU A 172 13.18 -7.10 5.61
N SER A 173 13.10 -7.00 6.95
CA SER A 173 12.69 -8.12 7.80
C SER A 173 11.31 -8.68 7.42
N LEU A 174 10.32 -7.81 7.14
CA LEU A 174 9.00 -8.24 6.66
C LEU A 174 9.07 -8.95 5.29
N THR A 175 10.01 -8.55 4.44
CA THR A 175 10.23 -9.20 3.14
C THR A 175 10.80 -10.59 3.30
N ASP A 176 11.72 -10.78 4.24
CA ASP A 176 12.30 -12.10 4.52
C ASP A 176 11.31 -13.03 5.23
N ILE A 177 10.50 -12.51 6.17
CA ILE A 177 9.36 -13.25 6.74
C ILE A 177 8.45 -13.76 5.62
N LYS A 178 8.11 -12.89 4.65
CA LYS A 178 7.31 -13.30 3.49
C LYS A 178 7.95 -14.44 2.71
N LYS A 179 9.26 -14.36 2.43
CA LYS A 179 9.98 -15.42 1.70
C LYS A 179 9.89 -16.75 2.45
N ASN A 180 10.12 -16.73 3.77
CA ASN A 180 10.04 -17.92 4.61
C ASN A 180 8.64 -18.54 4.58
N LEU A 181 7.58 -17.73 4.73
CA LEU A 181 6.21 -18.22 4.68
C LEU A 181 5.83 -18.82 3.32
N VAL A 182 6.32 -18.22 2.22
CA VAL A 182 6.15 -18.78 0.86
C VAL A 182 6.90 -20.09 0.70
N GLU A 183 8.10 -20.20 1.26
CA GLU A 183 8.89 -21.43 1.23
C GLU A 183 8.22 -22.56 2.01
N VAL A 184 7.70 -22.27 3.21
CA VAL A 184 6.88 -23.23 3.98
C VAL A 184 5.72 -23.71 3.13
N HIS A 185 4.94 -22.80 2.54
CA HIS A 185 3.82 -23.16 1.67
C HIS A 185 4.25 -24.06 0.51
N ARG A 186 5.36 -23.73 -0.17
CA ARG A 186 5.91 -24.52 -1.27
C ARG A 186 6.25 -25.95 -0.84
N ILE A 187 6.91 -26.10 0.30
CA ILE A 187 7.26 -27.42 0.87
C ILE A 187 5.98 -28.21 1.18
N LEU A 188 5.00 -27.59 1.84
CA LEU A 188 3.74 -28.28 2.19
C LEU A 188 2.96 -28.71 0.96
N VAL A 189 2.88 -27.89 -0.09
CA VAL A 189 2.23 -28.26 -1.36
C VAL A 189 2.94 -29.44 -2.02
N LYS A 190 4.28 -29.47 -1.98
CA LYS A 190 5.06 -30.60 -2.50
C LYS A 190 4.74 -31.90 -1.75
N ILE A 191 4.70 -31.86 -0.42
CA ILE A 191 4.33 -33.02 0.41
C ILE A 191 2.91 -33.52 0.06
N ILE A 192 1.96 -32.60 -0.14
CA ILE A 192 0.59 -32.98 -0.54
C ILE A 192 0.60 -33.67 -1.91
N GLY A 193 1.41 -33.21 -2.86
CA GLY A 193 1.58 -33.84 -4.17
C GLY A 193 2.16 -35.26 -4.06
N GLU A 194 3.19 -35.44 -3.24
CA GLU A 194 3.80 -36.74 -2.95
C GLU A 194 2.78 -37.69 -2.30
N ILE A 195 2.03 -37.24 -1.29
CA ILE A 195 1.00 -38.03 -0.61
C ILE A 195 -0.19 -38.38 -1.53
N LYS A 196 -0.65 -37.45 -2.36
CA LYS A 196 -1.77 -37.70 -3.30
C LYS A 196 -1.37 -38.61 -4.44
N GLY A 197 -0.13 -38.51 -4.93
CA GLY A 197 0.41 -39.37 -5.98
C GLY A 197 0.44 -40.85 -5.58
N LEU A 198 0.47 -41.15 -4.28
CA LEU A 198 0.39 -42.52 -3.76
C LEU A 198 -1.03 -43.12 -3.83
N ARG A 199 -2.08 -42.31 -4.02
CA ARG A 199 -3.49 -42.74 -3.91
C ARG A 199 -4.29 -42.65 -5.23
N VAL A 200 -3.78 -42.01 -6.27
CA VAL A 200 -4.38 -42.10 -7.61
C VAL A 200 -3.86 -43.37 -8.29
N GLY A 201 -4.74 -44.36 -8.45
CA GLY A 201 -4.38 -45.74 -8.79
C GLY A 201 -3.27 -45.89 -9.82
N ASN A 202 -2.24 -46.65 -9.44
CA ASN A 202 -1.30 -47.28 -10.37
C ASN A 202 -2.04 -48.31 -11.23
N TYR A 203 -2.84 -47.86 -12.19
CA TYR A 203 -3.28 -48.68 -13.31
C TYR A 203 -2.27 -48.49 -14.45
N LYS A 204 -1.05 -48.98 -14.27
CA LYS A 204 -0.07 -48.97 -15.36
C LYS A 204 0.36 -50.35 -15.87
N ASP A 205 -0.09 -51.43 -15.26
CA ASP A 205 0.25 -52.79 -15.72
C ASP A 205 -0.96 -53.73 -15.72
N LEU A 206 -1.99 -53.43 -16.50
CA LEU A 206 -2.90 -54.45 -17.03
C LEU A 206 -3.26 -54.09 -18.48
N SER A 207 -2.39 -54.53 -19.39
CA SER A 207 -2.66 -54.59 -20.82
C SER A 207 -3.96 -55.36 -21.08
N PRO A 208 -4.91 -54.86 -21.90
CA PRO A 208 -6.10 -55.61 -22.23
C PRO A 208 -5.75 -56.72 -23.21
N THR A 209 -5.62 -57.95 -22.71
CA THR A 209 -5.71 -59.16 -23.54
C THR A 209 -7.13 -59.27 -24.07
N SER A 210 -7.28 -59.07 -25.38
CA SER A 210 -8.51 -59.30 -26.12
C SER A 210 -8.89 -60.78 -26.07
N VAL A 211 -9.90 -61.12 -25.28
CA VAL A 211 -10.61 -62.41 -25.40
C VAL A 211 -11.97 -62.12 -26.04
N PRO A 212 -12.33 -62.75 -27.17
CA PRO A 212 -13.62 -62.52 -27.82
C PRO A 212 -14.75 -63.13 -26.97
N VAL A 213 -15.68 -62.30 -26.52
CA VAL A 213 -16.90 -62.73 -25.82
C VAL A 213 -17.97 -63.05 -26.86
N THR A 214 -18.31 -64.33 -26.97
CA THR A 214 -19.48 -64.81 -27.72
C THR A 214 -20.75 -64.39 -26.97
N VAL A 215 -21.62 -63.64 -27.66
CA VAL A 215 -22.89 -63.14 -27.12
C VAL A 215 -23.95 -64.24 -27.23
N THR A 216 -24.45 -64.71 -26.09
CA THR A 216 -25.68 -65.50 -26.02
C THR A 216 -26.72 -64.68 -25.26
N VAL A 217 -27.69 -64.15 -25.99
CA VAL A 217 -28.89 -63.45 -25.47
C VAL A 217 -29.94 -64.47 -25.08
N THR A 218 -30.64 -64.29 -23.95
CA THR A 218 -32.00 -64.82 -23.63
C THR A 218 -32.54 -64.13 -22.33
N PRO A 219 -33.86 -63.87 -22.19
CA PRO A 219 -34.39 -62.61 -21.64
C PRO A 219 -34.97 -62.62 -20.19
N THR A 220 -35.26 -61.38 -19.77
CA THR A 220 -35.93 -60.83 -18.57
C THR A 220 -37.21 -61.54 -18.09
N PRO A 221 -37.47 -61.53 -16.76
CA PRO A 221 -38.69 -60.85 -16.31
C PRO A 221 -38.54 -59.93 -15.07
N SER A 222 -39.35 -58.87 -15.17
CA SER A 222 -39.88 -57.88 -14.21
C SER A 222 -39.91 -58.22 -12.70
N SER A 223 -39.67 -57.22 -11.85
CA SER A 223 -40.29 -57.07 -10.52
C SER A 223 -40.23 -55.62 -9.97
N THR A 224 -41.39 -54.97 -10.02
CA THR A 224 -42.08 -54.22 -8.95
C THR A 224 -41.34 -53.19 -8.08
N ILE A 225 -41.81 -51.94 -8.17
CA ILE A 225 -41.51 -50.80 -7.31
C ILE A 225 -42.48 -50.79 -6.13
N THR A 226 -41.99 -50.71 -4.90
CA THR A 226 -42.81 -50.53 -3.68
C THR A 226 -42.42 -49.21 -3.00
N LEU A 227 -43.38 -48.30 -2.89
CA LEU A 227 -43.29 -47.03 -2.18
C LEU A 227 -43.75 -47.24 -0.72
N THR A 228 -42.98 -46.76 0.25
CA THR A 228 -43.35 -46.77 1.68
C THR A 228 -43.81 -45.38 2.13
N PRO A 229 -44.96 -45.24 2.81
CA PRO A 229 -45.46 -43.95 3.30
C PRO A 229 -45.02 -43.58 4.74
N THR A 230 -44.81 -42.28 4.91
CA THR A 230 -45.18 -41.35 6.02
C THR A 230 -45.34 -41.88 7.45
N VAL A 231 -44.58 -41.27 8.38
CA VAL A 231 -44.82 -41.31 9.83
C VAL A 231 -45.04 -39.90 10.37
N THR A 232 -46.13 -39.73 11.13
CA THR A 232 -46.67 -38.50 11.76
C THR A 232 -46.11 -38.34 13.20
N PRO A 233 -45.96 -37.10 13.74
CA PRO A 233 -45.30 -36.84 15.02
C PRO A 233 -46.20 -37.01 16.26
N THR A 234 -45.59 -37.36 17.40
CA THR A 234 -46.21 -37.52 18.72
C THR A 234 -45.98 -36.30 19.61
N GLU A 235 -47.08 -35.74 20.14
CA GLU A 235 -47.17 -34.70 21.16
C GLU A 235 -46.63 -35.17 22.54
N ILE A 236 -46.07 -34.22 23.29
CA ILE A 236 -45.69 -34.36 24.71
C ILE A 236 -46.60 -33.42 25.53
N PRO A 237 -47.22 -33.88 26.63
CA PRO A 237 -48.04 -33.02 27.47
C PRO A 237 -47.21 -32.26 28.52
N VAL A 238 -47.69 -31.05 28.81
CA VAL A 238 -47.23 -30.10 29.82
C VAL A 238 -47.69 -30.53 31.22
N ILE A 239 -46.81 -30.38 32.21
CA ILE A 239 -47.13 -30.19 33.64
C ILE A 239 -46.47 -28.87 34.06
#